data_AF-A0A9E2KN35-F1
#
_entry.id   AF-A0A9E2KN35-F1
#
_cell.length_a   1.000
_cell.length_b   1.000
_cell.length_c   1.000
_cell.angle_alpha   90.00
_cell.angle_beta   90.00
_cell.angle_gamma   90.00
#
_symmetry.space_group_name_H-M   'P 1'
#
loop_
_entity.id
_entity.type
_entity.pdbx_description
1 polymer ?
#
loop_
_entity_poly.entity_id
_entity_poly.type
_entity_poly.pdbx_seq_one_letter_code
_entity_poly.pdbx_strand_id
1 'polypeptide(L)'
;MDVQPYVLIILGMWAVSYLPRLVPALFISKLKLSAYFKRFLDLIPYTAMTALVFPGIFYSVPGHMEVTYFGAAAAVLSAILRLPLAVTVVIAVGVVLGIMYFQGM
;
A
#
# COMPACT_ATOMS: atom_id res chain seq x y z
N MET A 1 -18.61 28.46 -16.33
CA MET A 1 -17.72 28.07 -15.22
C MET A 1 -18.57 27.35 -14.21
N ASP A 2 -18.82 26.08 -14.47
CA ASP A 2 -19.84 25.30 -13.75
C ASP A 2 -19.14 24.56 -12.61
N VAL A 3 -19.02 25.26 -11.48
CA VAL A 3 -18.43 24.73 -10.22
C VAL A 3 -19.42 23.87 -9.41
N GLN A 4 -20.70 23.94 -9.74
CA GLN A 4 -21.79 23.20 -9.09
C GLN A 4 -21.65 21.66 -9.14
N PRO A 5 -21.26 21.00 -10.26
CA PRO A 5 -21.15 19.55 -10.31
C PRO A 5 -20.01 19.02 -9.44
N TYR A 6 -18.91 19.76 -9.28
CA TYR A 6 -17.78 19.32 -8.44
C TYR A 6 -18.14 19.29 -6.95
N VAL A 7 -18.91 20.27 -6.46
CA VAL A 7 -19.36 20.29 -5.06
C VAL A 7 -20.28 19.10 -4.77
N LEU A 8 -21.15 18.74 -5.72
CA LEU A 8 -22.01 17.56 -5.60
C LEU A 8 -21.21 16.25 -5.58
N ILE A 9 -20.17 16.12 -6.41
CA ILE A 9 -19.28 14.96 -6.43
C ILE A 9 -18.49 14.84 -5.12
N ILE A 10 -17.97 15.95 -4.59
CA ILE A 10 -17.24 15.96 -3.33
C ILE A 10 -18.16 15.54 -2.18
N LEU A 11 -19.38 16.09 -2.10
CA LEU A 11 -20.36 15.70 -1.09
C LEU A 11 -20.79 14.23 -1.22
N GLY A 12 -21.03 13.76 -2.44
CA GLY A 12 -21.36 12.36 -2.71
C GLY A 12 -20.23 11.41 -2.33
N MET A 13 -18.99 11.72 -2.69
CA MET A 13 -17.82 10.91 -2.38
C MET A 13 -17.52 10.91 -0.87
N TRP A 14 -17.72 12.04 -0.20
CA TRP A 14 -17.64 12.14 1.26
C TRP A 14 -18.67 11.26 1.94
N ALA A 15 -19.95 11.34 1.52
CA ALA A 15 -21.02 10.51 2.08
C ALA A 15 -20.73 9.01 1.91
N VAL A 16 -20.37 8.57 0.70
CA VAL A 16 -20.07 7.16 0.40
C VAL A 16 -18.79 6.68 1.08
N SER A 17 -17.83 7.55 1.38
CA SER A 17 -16.57 7.15 2.06
C SER A 17 -16.68 7.17 3.58
N TYR A 18 -17.46 8.09 4.14
CA TYR A 18 -17.56 8.30 5.59
C TYR A 18 -18.62 7.39 6.21
N LEU A 19 -19.76 7.17 5.53
CA LEU A 19 -20.83 6.32 6.03
C LEU A 19 -20.36 4.88 6.31
N PRO A 20 -19.61 4.20 5.41
CA PRO A 20 -19.10 2.86 5.67
C PRO A 20 -17.94 2.82 6.67
N ARG A 21 -17.27 3.95 7.00
CA ARG A 21 -16.23 4.01 8.05
C ARG A 21 -16.83 4.24 9.43
N LEU A 22 -17.91 5.01 9.50
CA LEU A 22 -18.67 5.25 10.73
C LEU A 22 -19.36 3.99 11.23
N VAL A 23 -19.89 3.14 10.33
CA VAL A 23 -20.57 1.90 10.72
C VAL A 23 -19.63 0.98 11.53
N PRO A 24 -18.42 0.62 11.07
CA PRO A 24 -17.43 -0.10 11.87
C PRO A 24 -17.08 0.63 13.16
N ALA A 25 -16.80 1.93 13.12
CA ALA A 25 -16.38 2.68 14.30
C ALA A 25 -17.44 2.66 15.43
N LEU A 26 -18.71 2.80 15.08
CA LEU A 26 -19.83 2.83 16.03
C LEU A 26 -20.26 1.42 16.48
N PHE A 27 -20.27 0.43 15.57
CA PHE A 27 -20.64 -0.95 15.92
C PHE A 27 -19.54 -1.69 16.67
N ILE A 28 -18.27 -1.55 16.29
CA ILE A 28 -17.14 -2.22 16.96
C ILE A 28 -16.94 -1.68 18.38
N SER A 29 -17.24 -0.39 18.62
CA SER A 29 -17.16 0.18 19.97
C SER A 29 -18.24 -0.36 20.93
N LYS A 30 -19.37 -0.87 20.42
CA LYS A 30 -20.47 -1.42 21.24
C LYS A 30 -20.50 -2.95 21.28
N LEU A 31 -19.86 -3.62 20.33
CA LEU A 31 -19.70 -5.07 20.33
C LEU A 31 -18.63 -5.45 21.34
N LYS A 32 -18.98 -6.23 22.37
CA LYS A 32 -18.01 -6.95 23.20
C LYS A 32 -17.35 -8.04 22.35
N LEU A 33 -16.48 -7.65 21.44
CA LEU A 33 -15.65 -8.59 20.69
C LEU A 33 -14.80 -9.35 21.71
N SER A 34 -14.88 -10.68 21.69
CA SER A 34 -14.00 -11.50 22.50
C SER A 34 -12.54 -11.19 22.16
N ALA A 35 -11.63 -11.39 23.12
CA ALA A 35 -10.20 -11.11 22.91
C ALA A 35 -9.64 -11.80 21.65
N TYR A 36 -10.20 -12.95 21.26
CA TYR A 36 -9.87 -13.66 20.03
C TYR A 36 -10.25 -12.88 18.77
N PHE A 37 -11.49 -12.38 18.67
CA PHE A 37 -11.96 -11.63 17.50
C PHE A 37 -11.23 -10.30 17.33
N LYS A 38 -10.97 -9.58 18.44
CA LYS A 38 -10.19 -8.33 18.38
C LYS A 38 -8.80 -8.58 17.80
N ARG A 39 -8.10 -9.60 18.30
CA ARG A 39 -6.78 -9.99 17.81
C ARG A 39 -6.82 -10.49 16.36
N PHE A 40 -7.88 -11.17 15.93
CA PHE A 40 -8.07 -11.55 14.54
C PHE A 40 -8.25 -10.33 13.63
N LEU A 41 -9.13 -9.38 14.01
CA LEU A 41 -9.35 -8.15 13.25
C LEU A 41 -8.09 -7.30 13.13
N ASP A 42 -7.27 -7.20 14.18
CA ASP A 42 -6.00 -6.45 14.15
C ASP A 42 -4.96 -7.07 13.20
N LEU A 43 -5.04 -8.40 12.98
CA LEU A 43 -4.15 -9.12 12.07
C LEU A 43 -4.56 -9.00 10.59
N ILE A 44 -5.84 -8.72 10.30
CA ILE A 44 -6.34 -8.63 8.91
C ILE A 44 -5.59 -7.54 8.13
N PRO A 45 -5.49 -6.27 8.57
CA PRO A 45 -4.80 -5.23 7.82
C PRO A 45 -3.33 -5.53 7.60
N TYR A 46 -2.63 -6.02 8.63
CA TYR A 46 -1.20 -6.33 8.55
C TYR A 46 -0.94 -7.46 7.54
N THR A 47 -1.77 -8.50 7.56
CA THR A 47 -1.68 -9.63 6.64
C THR A 47 -2.03 -9.20 5.22
N ALA A 48 -3.08 -8.38 5.05
CA ALA A 48 -3.49 -7.87 3.74
C ALA A 48 -2.40 -7.00 3.10
N MET A 49 -1.78 -6.09 3.86
CA MET A 49 -0.66 -5.27 3.37
C MET A 49 0.50 -6.15 2.92
N THR A 50 0.86 -7.15 3.71
CA THR A 50 1.96 -8.07 3.37
C THR A 50 1.61 -8.93 2.15
N ALA A 51 0.41 -9.49 2.10
CA ALA A 51 -0.07 -10.32 0.99
C ALA A 51 -0.20 -9.56 -0.33
N LEU A 52 -0.41 -8.23 -0.28
CA LEU A 52 -0.44 -7.37 -1.46
C LEU A 52 0.96 -6.92 -1.89
N VAL A 53 1.80 -6.53 -0.92
CA VAL A 53 3.16 -6.03 -1.20
C VAL A 53 4.08 -7.14 -1.68
N PHE A 54 3.98 -8.35 -1.12
CA PHE A 54 4.83 -9.49 -1.47
C PHE A 54 4.81 -9.81 -2.97
N PRO A 55 3.66 -10.07 -3.63
CA PRO A 55 3.62 -10.24 -5.08
C PRO A 55 3.92 -8.93 -5.82
N GLY A 56 3.55 -7.77 -5.26
CA GLY A 56 3.83 -6.47 -5.85
C GLY A 56 5.31 -6.22 -6.10
N ILE A 57 6.20 -6.74 -5.24
CA ILE A 57 7.66 -6.59 -5.39
C ILE A 57 8.21 -7.46 -6.52
N PHE A 58 7.67 -8.66 -6.75
CA PHE A 58 8.18 -9.58 -7.78
C PHE A 58 7.60 -9.33 -9.17
N TYR A 59 6.34 -8.88 -9.24
CA TYR A 59 5.59 -8.72 -10.48
C TYR A 59 5.38 -7.27 -10.92
N SER A 60 6.10 -6.29 -10.35
CA SER A 60 5.93 -4.88 -10.73
C SER A 60 6.34 -4.57 -12.16
N VAL A 61 7.24 -5.35 -12.77
CA VAL A 61 7.69 -5.18 -14.17
C VAL A 61 7.44 -6.49 -14.94
N PRO A 62 6.37 -6.56 -15.76
CA PRO A 62 6.10 -7.72 -16.59
C PRO A 62 7.24 -7.99 -17.60
N GLY A 63 7.70 -9.23 -17.68
CA GLY A 63 8.71 -9.67 -18.65
C GLY A 63 10.17 -9.49 -18.23
N HIS A 64 10.46 -8.78 -17.12
CA HIS A 64 11.83 -8.50 -16.66
C HIS A 64 12.02 -8.84 -15.18
N MET A 65 11.95 -10.14 -14.86
CA MET A 65 12.10 -10.64 -13.47
C MET A 65 13.45 -10.30 -12.83
N GLU A 66 14.50 -10.13 -13.64
CA GLU A 66 15.82 -9.74 -13.15
C GLU A 66 15.79 -8.36 -12.49
N VAL A 67 15.10 -7.40 -13.11
CA VAL A 67 15.00 -6.01 -12.63
C VAL A 67 14.27 -5.96 -11.29
N THR A 68 13.16 -6.69 -11.16
CA THR A 68 12.39 -6.77 -9.91
C THR A 68 13.18 -7.45 -8.80
N TYR A 69 13.95 -8.49 -9.10
CA TYR A 69 14.79 -9.15 -8.10
C TYR A 69 15.88 -8.23 -7.55
N PHE A 70 16.58 -7.49 -8.41
CA PHE A 70 17.58 -6.52 -7.98
C PHE A 70 16.98 -5.34 -7.22
N GLY A 71 15.82 -4.84 -7.64
CA GLY A 71 15.07 -3.81 -6.91
C GLY A 71 14.63 -4.29 -5.51
N ALA A 72 14.14 -5.52 -5.41
CA ALA A 72 13.78 -6.16 -4.14
C ALA A 72 14.99 -6.33 -3.22
N ALA A 73 16.11 -6.82 -3.74
CA ALA A 73 17.34 -6.99 -2.99
C ALA A 73 17.87 -5.64 -2.47
N ALA A 74 17.85 -4.59 -3.31
CA ALA A 74 18.23 -3.24 -2.90
C ALA A 74 17.33 -2.68 -1.80
N ALA A 75 16.01 -2.91 -1.89
CA ALA A 75 15.05 -2.51 -0.86
C ALA A 75 15.29 -3.27 0.47
N VAL A 76 15.55 -4.58 0.42
CA VAL A 76 15.84 -5.38 1.62
C VAL A 76 17.16 -4.97 2.27
N LEU A 77 18.22 -4.77 1.47
CA LEU A 77 19.52 -4.32 1.97
C LEU A 77 19.42 -2.95 2.65
N SER A 78 18.73 -2.00 2.02
CA SER A 78 18.51 -0.66 2.59
C SER A 78 17.62 -0.68 3.85
N ALA A 79 16.64 -1.58 3.91
CA ALA A 79 15.83 -1.79 5.11
C ALA A 79 16.64 -2.38 6.28
N ILE A 80 17.54 -3.33 6.03
CA ILE A 80 18.43 -3.91 7.06
C ILE A 80 19.37 -2.85 7.64
N LEU A 81 19.81 -1.91 6.80
CA LEU A 81 20.63 -0.75 7.21
C LEU A 81 19.85 0.28 8.04
N ARG A 82 18.58 0.03 8.39
CA ARG A 82 17.70 0.92 9.16
C ARG A 82 17.58 2.33 8.57
N LEU A 83 17.65 2.45 7.24
CA LEU A 83 17.45 3.72 6.55
C LEU A 83 15.99 4.18 6.68
N PRO A 84 15.73 5.50 6.61
CA PRO A 84 14.36 6.02 6.58
C PRO A 84 13.59 5.43 5.39
N LEU A 85 12.31 5.10 5.59
CA LEU A 85 11.46 4.48 4.57
C LEU A 85 11.49 5.24 3.24
N ALA A 86 11.48 6.57 3.29
CA ALA A 86 11.58 7.42 2.10
C ALA A 86 12.87 7.18 1.30
N VAL A 87 14.01 7.01 1.98
CA VAL A 87 15.30 6.76 1.35
C VAL A 87 15.34 5.37 0.72
N THR A 88 14.83 4.36 1.43
CA THR A 88 14.68 2.98 0.93
C THR A 88 13.88 2.93 -0.38
N VAL A 89 12.76 3.67 -0.44
CA VAL A 89 11.92 3.76 -1.64
C VAL A 89 12.67 4.43 -2.79
N VAL A 90 13.33 5.55 -2.55
CA VAL A 90 14.10 6.27 -3.59
C VAL A 90 15.23 5.39 -4.14
N ILE A 91 15.95 4.67 -3.28
CA ILE A 91 17.01 3.74 -3.70
C ILE A 91 16.42 2.61 -4.56
N ALA A 92 15.35 1.96 -4.11
CA ALA A 92 14.74 0.85 -4.83
C ALA A 92 14.23 1.29 -6.23
N VAL A 93 13.54 2.43 -6.29
CA VAL A 93 13.07 3.01 -7.57
C VAL A 93 14.25 3.40 -8.46
N GLY A 94 15.29 4.01 -7.89
CA GLY A 94 16.49 4.39 -8.64
C GLY A 94 17.22 3.17 -9.23
N VAL A 95 17.33 2.07 -8.49
CA VAL A 95 17.92 0.81 -8.97
C VAL A 95 17.08 0.22 -10.11
N VAL A 96 15.76 0.14 -9.93
CA VAL A 96 14.86 -0.36 -10.98
C VAL A 96 14.94 0.48 -12.25
N LEU A 97 14.88 1.81 -12.14
CA LEU A 97 14.99 2.72 -13.28
C LEU A 97 16.36 2.67 -13.94
N GLY A 98 17.44 2.58 -13.16
CA GLY A 98 18.80 2.48 -13.68
C GLY A 98 19.04 1.20 -14.48
N ILE A 99 18.56 0.06 -13.99
CA ILE A 99 18.66 -1.22 -14.71
C ILE A 99 17.76 -1.20 -15.95
N MET A 100 16.54 -0.64 -15.85
CA MET A 100 15.62 -0.52 -16.99
C MET A 100 16.22 0.34 -18.12
N TYR A 101 16.89 1.44 -17.77
CA TYR A 101 17.59 2.28 -18.74
C TYR A 101 18.77 1.54 -19.40
N PHE A 102 19.51 0.71 -18.65
CA PHE A 102 20.66 -0.04 -19.16
C PHE A 102 20.24 -1.22 -20.07
N GLN A 103 19.04 -1.78 -19.87
CA GLN A 103 18.47 -2.81 -20.75
C GLN A 103 17.90 -2.24 -22.07
N GLY A 104 17.97 -0.94 -22.30
CA GLY A 104 17.71 -0.34 -23.62
C GLY A 104 16.23 -0.34 -24.02
N MET A 105 15.33 -0.06 -23.09
CA MET A 105 13.96 0.39 -23.38
C MET A 105 13.85 1.90 -23.32
#